data_AF-A0A0Q5LXP1-F1
#
_entry.id   AF-A0A0Q5LXP1-F1
#
_cell.length_a   1.000
_cell.length_b   1.000
_cell.length_c   1.000
_cell.angle_alpha   90.00
_cell.angle_beta   90.00
_cell.angle_gamma   90.00
#
_symmetry.space_group_name_H-M   'P 1'
#
loop_
_entity.id
_entity.type
_entity.pdbx_description
1 polymer ?
#
loop_
_entity_poly.entity_id
_entity_poly.type
_entity_poly.pdbx_seq_one_letter_code
_entity_poly.pdbx_strand_id
1 'polypeptide(L)'
;MTTADAHILAPGLAPTPFTAAEIRAGCPVGRVSIVRTPDGLGSIRFASDDEEGAWIEETALDERGEAAGPVERERSTWLELQEHAAFPAESTSIDRAELNGPLGTLPCLRYTVRRGEAVLVFWFAVDLPGMPIRVERTEGGETRTTLEVVAVSGLPGR
;
A
#
# COMPACT_ATOMS: atom_id res chain seq x y z
N MET A 1 -14.72 9.31 -27.64
CA MET A 1 -14.58 9.88 -26.29
C MET A 1 -13.32 9.28 -25.71
N THR A 2 -12.24 10.06 -25.58
CA THR A 2 -11.03 9.61 -24.89
C THR A 2 -11.34 9.58 -23.40
N THR A 3 -11.55 8.38 -22.85
CA THR A 3 -11.67 8.17 -21.42
C THR A 3 -10.38 8.66 -20.78
N ALA A 4 -10.48 9.60 -19.82
CA ALA A 4 -9.32 10.02 -19.05
C ALA A 4 -8.71 8.80 -18.33
N ASP A 5 -7.39 8.76 -18.24
CA ASP A 5 -6.68 7.69 -17.52
C ASP A 5 -7.09 7.73 -16.04
N ALA A 6 -7.79 6.69 -15.58
CA ALA A 6 -8.32 6.60 -14.22
C ALA A 6 -7.23 6.51 -13.14
N HIS A 7 -5.97 6.27 -13.52
CA HIS A 7 -4.84 6.34 -12.62
C HIS A 7 -4.42 7.79 -12.30
N ILE A 8 -4.81 8.78 -13.11
CA ILE A 8 -4.45 10.19 -12.92
C ILE A 8 -5.64 10.94 -12.30
N LEU A 9 -5.54 11.22 -11.00
CA LEU A 9 -6.64 11.85 -10.25
C LEU A 9 -6.81 13.35 -10.52
N ALA A 10 -5.72 14.07 -10.80
CA ALA A 10 -5.75 15.49 -11.09
C ALA A 10 -4.53 15.93 -11.93
N PRO A 11 -4.61 17.06 -12.66
CA PRO A 11 -3.45 17.65 -13.32
C PRO A 11 -2.30 17.89 -12.35
N GLY A 12 -1.08 17.54 -12.77
CA GLY A 12 0.12 17.69 -11.95
C GLY A 12 0.41 16.53 -10.99
N LEU A 13 -0.46 15.52 -10.92
CA LEU A 13 -0.21 14.29 -10.17
C LEU A 13 0.34 13.18 -11.08
N ALA A 14 1.24 12.38 -10.53
CA ALA A 14 1.71 11.15 -11.15
C ALA A 14 0.56 10.12 -11.20
N PRO A 15 0.57 9.18 -12.17
CA PRO A 15 -0.36 8.06 -12.17
C PRO A 15 -0.23 7.24 -10.88
N THR A 16 -1.35 6.97 -10.24
CA THR A 16 -1.46 6.03 -9.10
C THR A 16 -1.22 4.59 -9.56
N PRO A 17 -0.66 3.71 -8.72
CA PRO A 17 -0.35 2.34 -9.10
C PRO A 17 -1.61 1.52 -9.41
N PHE A 18 -2.72 1.84 -8.74
CA PHE A 18 -4.00 1.18 -8.88
C PHE A 18 -5.13 2.21 -8.84
N THR A 19 -6.16 1.98 -9.62
CA THR A 19 -7.44 2.69 -9.55
C THR A 19 -8.25 2.26 -8.32
N ALA A 20 -9.21 3.09 -7.90
CA ALA A 20 -10.19 2.71 -6.86
C ALA A 20 -10.88 1.37 -7.15
N ALA A 21 -11.20 1.09 -8.43
CA ALA A 21 -11.82 -0.17 -8.84
C ALA A 21 -10.86 -1.37 -8.71
N GLU A 22 -9.59 -1.20 -9.05
CA GLU A 22 -8.56 -2.23 -8.87
C GLU A 22 -8.27 -2.49 -7.40
N ILE A 23 -8.23 -1.44 -6.56
CA ILE A 23 -8.10 -1.59 -5.10
C ILE A 23 -9.29 -2.37 -4.55
N ARG A 24 -10.53 -2.02 -4.93
CA ARG A 24 -11.73 -2.76 -4.52
C ARG A 24 -11.67 -4.23 -4.91
N ALA A 25 -11.28 -4.53 -6.15
CA ALA A 25 -11.17 -5.92 -6.63
C ALA A 25 -10.03 -6.69 -5.95
N GLY A 26 -8.91 -6.01 -5.66
CA GLY A 26 -7.72 -6.61 -5.04
C GLY A 26 -7.82 -6.75 -3.53
N CYS A 27 -8.68 -6.00 -2.86
CA CYS A 27 -8.85 -5.96 -1.41
C CYS A 27 -10.21 -6.50 -0.95
N PRO A 28 -10.52 -7.79 -1.19
CA PRO A 28 -11.78 -8.37 -0.78
C PRO A 28 -11.90 -8.44 0.75
N VAL A 29 -13.14 -8.46 1.23
CA VAL A 29 -13.43 -8.70 2.65
C VAL A 29 -12.77 -10.00 3.12
N GLY A 30 -12.08 -9.91 4.25
CA GLY A 30 -11.29 -10.99 4.82
C GLY A 30 -9.83 -11.01 4.38
N ARG A 31 -9.41 -10.17 3.42
CA ARG A 31 -7.98 -9.99 3.14
C ARG A 31 -7.27 -9.44 4.37
N VAL A 32 -6.18 -10.10 4.75
CA VAL A 32 -5.30 -9.69 5.86
C VAL A 32 -3.87 -9.54 5.36
N SER A 33 -3.27 -8.40 5.63
CA SER A 33 -1.84 -8.13 5.44
C SER A 33 -1.16 -8.09 6.80
N ILE A 34 -0.09 -8.86 7.00
CA ILE A 34 0.80 -8.70 8.15
C ILE A 34 1.89 -7.74 7.75
N VAL A 35 2.04 -6.66 8.52
CA VAL A 35 3.02 -5.60 8.28
C VAL A 35 4.07 -5.60 9.38
N ARG A 36 5.30 -5.26 9.00
CA ARG A 36 6.40 -4.96 9.90
C ARG A 36 6.74 -3.48 9.75
N THR A 37 6.76 -2.77 10.86
CA THR A 37 7.21 -1.37 10.97
C THR A 37 8.35 -1.30 11.99
N PRO A 38 9.02 -0.14 12.15
CA PRO A 38 9.98 0.05 13.24
C PRO A 38 9.40 -0.16 14.65
N ASP A 39 8.08 0.01 14.80
CA ASP A 39 7.39 -0.10 16.09
C ASP A 39 6.92 -1.53 16.41
N GLY A 40 6.97 -2.45 15.43
CA GLY A 40 6.64 -3.86 15.63
C GLY A 40 5.87 -4.49 14.47
N LEU A 41 5.12 -5.54 14.79
CA LEU A 41 4.22 -6.21 13.86
C LEU A 41 2.80 -5.66 13.99
N GLY A 42 2.08 -5.62 12.88
CA GLY A 42 0.66 -5.31 12.84
C GLY A 42 -0.08 -6.15 11.81
N SER A 43 -1.40 -6.25 11.95
CA SER A 43 -2.27 -6.77 10.91
C SER A 43 -3.19 -5.66 10.41
N ILE A 44 -3.39 -5.59 9.09
CA ILE A 44 -4.38 -4.75 8.43
C ILE A 44 -5.38 -5.67 7.74
N ARG A 45 -6.66 -5.56 8.10
CA ARG A 45 -7.74 -6.41 7.60
C ARG A 45 -8.85 -5.59 6.95
N PHE A 46 -9.30 -6.00 5.77
CA PHE A 46 -10.55 -5.52 5.19
C PHE A 46 -11.73 -6.26 5.85
N ALA A 47 -12.45 -5.60 6.77
CA ALA A 47 -13.44 -6.24 7.63
C ALA A 47 -14.83 -6.36 6.96
N SER A 48 -15.21 -5.37 6.18
CA SER A 48 -16.45 -5.31 5.39
C SER A 48 -16.34 -4.21 4.35
N ASP A 49 -17.06 -4.30 3.25
CA ASP A 49 -17.07 -3.28 2.20
C ASP A 49 -18.47 -2.93 1.69
N ASP A 50 -18.54 -1.81 0.97
CA ASP A 50 -19.69 -1.36 0.18
C ASP A 50 -19.20 -0.81 -1.18
N GLU A 51 -20.10 -0.21 -1.95
CA GLU A 51 -19.75 0.34 -3.26
C GLU A 51 -18.79 1.54 -3.18
N GLU A 52 -18.80 2.28 -2.07
CA GLU A 52 -18.03 3.50 -1.88
C GLU A 52 -16.70 3.28 -1.17
N GLY A 53 -16.61 2.29 -0.28
CA GLY A 53 -15.42 2.05 0.53
C GLY A 53 -15.41 0.75 1.32
N ALA A 54 -14.48 0.68 2.27
CA ALA A 54 -14.33 -0.45 3.19
C ALA A 54 -14.09 0.00 4.62
N TRP A 55 -14.46 -0.88 5.55
CA TRP A 55 -14.02 -0.83 6.93
C TRP A 55 -12.71 -1.59 7.06
N ILE A 56 -11.69 -0.91 7.55
CA ILE A 56 -10.35 -1.45 7.76
C ILE A 56 -10.15 -1.61 9.26
N GLU A 57 -9.65 -2.77 9.66
CA GLU A 57 -9.29 -3.09 11.03
C GLU A 57 -7.77 -3.22 11.14
N GLU A 58 -7.17 -2.48 12.07
CA GLU A 58 -5.76 -2.54 12.39
C GLU A 58 -5.57 -3.13 13.79
N THR A 59 -4.54 -3.95 13.96
CA THR A 59 -4.25 -4.59 15.24
C THR A 59 -2.75 -4.77 15.41
N ALA A 60 -2.19 -4.25 16.50
CA ALA A 60 -0.82 -4.52 16.89
C ALA A 60 -0.66 -6.00 17.25
N LEU A 61 0.45 -6.62 16.81
CA LEU A 61 0.74 -8.03 17.06
C LEU A 61 1.99 -8.18 17.94
N ASP A 62 2.01 -9.20 18.78
CA ASP A 62 3.19 -9.61 19.55
C ASP A 62 4.18 -10.43 18.70
N GLU A 63 5.28 -10.86 19.32
CA GLU A 63 6.32 -11.68 18.66
C GLU A 63 5.81 -13.04 18.15
N ARG A 64 4.66 -13.50 18.64
CA ARG A 64 4.02 -14.76 18.23
C ARG A 64 2.97 -14.54 17.13
N GLY A 65 2.69 -13.29 16.77
CA GLY A 65 1.67 -12.91 15.81
C GLY A 65 0.26 -12.83 16.40
N GLU A 66 0.13 -12.82 17.73
CA GLU A 66 -1.14 -12.70 18.44
C GLU A 66 -1.47 -11.23 18.71
N ALA A 67 -2.75 -10.88 18.84
CA ALA A 67 -3.18 -9.51 19.12
C ALA A 67 -2.61 -9.00 20.45
N ALA A 68 -1.86 -7.90 20.39
CA ALA A 68 -1.21 -7.25 21.54
C ALA A 68 -1.96 -6.00 22.04
N GLY A 69 -3.09 -5.65 21.44
CA GLY A 69 -3.85 -4.44 21.76
C GLY A 69 -5.28 -4.45 21.25
N PRO A 70 -6.03 -3.35 21.43
CA PRO A 70 -7.36 -3.22 20.87
C PRO A 70 -7.32 -3.24 19.33
N VAL A 71 -8.41 -3.68 18.73
CA VAL A 71 -8.63 -3.53 17.29
C VAL A 71 -9.05 -2.09 17.02
N GLU A 72 -8.26 -1.38 16.24
CA GLU A 72 -8.63 -0.06 15.72
C GLU A 72 -9.41 -0.26 14.42
N ARG A 73 -10.49 0.50 14.24
CA ARG A 73 -11.37 0.34 13.08
C ARG A 73 -11.71 1.69 12.49
N GLU A 74 -11.43 1.83 11.20
CA GLU A 74 -11.71 3.04 10.43
C GLU A 74 -12.44 2.73 9.12
N ARG A 75 -13.07 3.75 8.54
CA ARG A 75 -13.69 3.66 7.22
C ARG A 75 -12.86 4.49 6.25
N SER A 76 -12.55 3.91 5.08
CA SER A 76 -11.94 4.62 3.97
C SER A 76 -12.72 4.33 2.68
N THR A 77 -12.97 5.36 1.89
CA THR A 77 -13.48 5.22 0.54
C THR A 77 -12.42 4.62 -0.38
N TRP A 78 -12.85 3.98 -1.47
CA TRP A 78 -11.93 3.45 -2.47
C TRP A 78 -11.11 4.56 -3.14
N LEU A 79 -11.68 5.76 -3.25
CA LEU A 79 -10.98 6.94 -3.77
C LEU A 79 -9.93 7.45 -2.78
N GLU A 80 -10.23 7.56 -1.48
CA GLU A 80 -9.25 7.96 -0.46
C GLU A 80 -8.04 7.00 -0.44
N LEU A 81 -8.30 5.69 -0.59
CA LEU A 81 -7.22 4.70 -0.70
C LEU A 81 -6.36 4.88 -1.96
N GLN A 82 -6.96 5.27 -3.09
CA GLN A 82 -6.22 5.62 -4.30
C GLN A 82 -5.41 6.92 -4.12
N GLU A 83 -5.99 7.92 -3.45
CA GLU A 83 -5.37 9.23 -3.18
C GLU A 83 -4.10 9.13 -2.35
N HIS A 84 -3.97 8.12 -1.48
CA HIS A 84 -2.74 7.86 -0.72
C HIS A 84 -1.48 7.69 -1.60
N ALA A 85 -1.64 7.29 -2.87
CA ALA A 85 -0.56 7.15 -3.84
C ALA A 85 -0.51 8.27 -4.89
N ALA A 86 -1.31 9.32 -4.74
CA ALA A 86 -1.39 10.42 -5.68
C ALA A 86 -0.29 11.47 -5.40
N PHE A 87 0.92 11.19 -5.86
CA PHE A 87 2.10 12.02 -5.63
C PHE A 87 2.28 13.11 -6.71
N PRO A 88 2.94 14.25 -6.41
CA PRO A 88 3.26 15.26 -7.41
C PRO A 88 4.13 14.69 -8.53
N ALA A 89 3.76 14.91 -9.79
CA ALA A 89 4.46 14.38 -10.96
C ALA A 89 5.90 14.90 -11.06
N GLU A 90 6.13 16.16 -10.70
CA GLU A 90 7.45 16.82 -10.80
C GLU A 90 8.51 16.23 -9.86
N SER A 91 8.09 15.59 -8.77
CA SER A 91 8.97 15.03 -7.74
C SER A 91 8.90 13.51 -7.65
N THR A 92 8.20 12.86 -8.58
CA THR A 92 7.97 11.41 -8.59
C THR A 92 8.55 10.77 -9.85
N SER A 93 9.37 9.73 -9.67
CA SER A 93 9.74 8.82 -10.77
C SER A 93 9.17 7.43 -10.51
N ILE A 94 8.73 6.76 -11.58
CA ILE A 94 8.09 5.45 -11.53
C ILE A 94 8.89 4.50 -12.43
N ASP A 95 9.37 3.40 -11.86
CA ASP A 95 10.08 2.34 -12.58
C ASP A 95 9.38 0.99 -12.41
N ARG A 96 9.49 0.11 -13.40
CA ARG A 96 9.22 -1.32 -13.21
C ARG A 96 10.46 -1.99 -12.63
N ALA A 97 10.29 -2.77 -11.58
CA ALA A 97 11.38 -3.48 -10.93
C ALA A 97 10.87 -4.76 -10.25
N GLU A 98 11.77 -5.69 -9.96
CA GLU A 98 11.46 -6.85 -9.10
C GLU A 98 11.90 -6.55 -7.67
N LEU A 99 11.08 -6.97 -6.70
CA LEU A 99 11.41 -6.88 -5.29
C LEU A 99 11.50 -8.28 -4.70
N ASN A 100 12.64 -8.59 -4.08
CA ASN A 100 12.81 -9.79 -3.26
C ASN A 100 12.48 -9.47 -1.80
N GLY A 101 11.67 -10.31 -1.17
CA GLY A 101 11.28 -10.15 0.22
C GLY A 101 10.51 -11.33 0.79
N PRO A 102 9.84 -11.14 1.94
CA PRO A 102 9.08 -12.19 2.62
C PRO A 102 7.95 -12.81 1.79
N LEU A 103 7.39 -12.04 0.85
CA LEU A 103 6.34 -12.51 -0.08
C LEU A 103 6.91 -13.24 -1.32
N GLY A 104 8.22 -13.49 -1.36
CA GLY A 104 8.94 -14.00 -2.52
C GLY A 104 9.46 -12.88 -3.43
N THR A 105 9.68 -13.22 -4.71
CA THR A 105 10.06 -12.26 -5.75
C THR A 105 8.80 -11.77 -6.46
N LEU A 106 8.54 -10.46 -6.41
CA LEU A 106 7.32 -9.87 -6.98
C LEU A 106 7.65 -8.78 -8.01
N PRO A 107 6.99 -8.78 -9.19
CA PRO A 107 7.02 -7.64 -10.09
C PRO A 107 6.33 -6.44 -9.43
N CYS A 108 7.01 -5.30 -9.43
CA CYS A 108 6.58 -4.10 -8.74
C CYS A 108 6.66 -2.85 -9.62
N LEU A 109 5.82 -1.88 -9.29
CA LEU A 109 6.07 -0.47 -9.59
C LEU A 109 6.82 0.14 -8.41
N ARG A 110 8.00 0.70 -8.68
CA ARG A 110 8.82 1.44 -7.71
C ARG A 110 8.63 2.92 -7.93
N TYR A 111 7.99 3.57 -6.96
CA TYR A 111 7.82 5.01 -6.92
C TYR A 111 8.93 5.61 -6.08
N THR A 112 9.71 6.54 -6.63
CA THR A 112 10.66 7.36 -5.87
C THR A 112 10.11 8.79 -5.80
N VAL A 113 9.75 9.23 -4.60
CA VAL A 113 9.10 10.51 -4.32
C VAL A 113 10.05 11.39 -3.50
N ARG A 114 10.44 12.54 -4.04
CA ARG A 114 11.27 13.53 -3.34
C ARG A 114 10.39 14.49 -2.54
N ARG A 115 10.67 14.66 -1.24
CA ARG A 115 9.99 15.61 -0.34
C ARG A 115 11.03 16.35 0.50
N GLY A 116 11.39 17.56 0.07
CA GLY A 116 12.47 18.32 0.70
C GLY A 116 13.79 17.54 0.60
N GLU A 117 14.45 17.33 1.73
CA GLU A 117 15.68 16.53 1.83
C GLU A 117 15.42 15.01 1.92
N ALA A 118 14.17 14.60 2.15
CA ALA A 118 13.81 13.20 2.26
C ALA A 118 13.45 12.59 0.89
N VAL A 119 13.82 11.34 0.70
CA VAL A 119 13.39 10.51 -0.44
C VAL A 119 12.60 9.33 0.10
N LEU A 120 11.36 9.19 -0.37
CA LEU A 120 10.49 8.05 -0.07
C LEU A 120 10.47 7.12 -1.28
N VAL A 121 10.66 5.82 -1.05
CA VAL A 121 10.51 4.79 -2.07
C VAL A 121 9.34 3.89 -1.68
N PHE A 122 8.34 3.81 -2.55
CA PHE A 122 7.18 2.94 -2.38
C PHE A 122 7.23 1.83 -3.41
N TRP A 123 7.07 0.60 -2.95
CA TRP A 123 7.05 -0.59 -3.80
C TRP A 123 5.64 -1.16 -3.83
N PHE A 124 4.98 -1.07 -4.98
CA PHE A 124 3.65 -1.62 -5.20
C PHE A 124 3.75 -2.89 -6.04
N ALA A 125 3.39 -4.05 -5.48
CA ALA A 125 3.39 -5.30 -6.23
C ALA A 125 2.21 -5.31 -7.22
N VAL A 126 2.49 -5.49 -8.51
CA VAL A 126 1.52 -5.36 -9.60
C VAL A 126 0.30 -6.28 -9.40
N ASP A 127 0.55 -7.50 -8.90
CA ASP A 127 -0.50 -8.50 -8.68
C ASP A 127 -1.15 -8.45 -7.29
N LEU A 128 -0.84 -7.43 -6.47
CA LEU A 128 -1.42 -7.23 -5.15
C LEU A 128 -1.93 -5.78 -4.98
N PRO A 129 -3.00 -5.37 -5.71
CA PRO A 129 -3.57 -4.03 -5.59
C PRO A 129 -3.87 -3.64 -4.16
N GLY A 130 -3.65 -2.37 -3.81
CA GLY A 130 -3.80 -1.84 -2.45
C GLY A 130 -2.55 -1.11 -1.96
N MET A 131 -2.21 -1.30 -0.68
CA MET A 131 -1.06 -0.64 -0.04
C MET A 131 0.29 -1.08 -0.65
N PRO A 132 1.35 -0.25 -0.53
CA PRO A 132 2.69 -0.68 -0.91
C PRO A 132 3.15 -1.87 -0.05
N ILE A 133 3.86 -2.82 -0.66
CA ILE A 133 4.44 -3.97 0.04
C ILE A 133 5.76 -3.64 0.75
N ARG A 134 6.38 -2.52 0.40
CA ARG A 134 7.52 -1.94 1.13
C ARG A 134 7.54 -0.43 0.98
N VAL A 135 7.88 0.26 2.06
CA VAL A 135 8.17 1.70 2.07
C VAL A 135 9.54 1.91 2.69
N GLU A 136 10.38 2.65 1.99
CA GLU A 136 11.72 3.04 2.44
C GLU A 136 11.80 4.57 2.51
N ARG A 137 12.45 5.08 3.55
CA ARG A 137 12.72 6.51 3.71
C ARG A 137 14.21 6.72 3.81
N THR A 138 14.73 7.61 2.98
CA THR A 138 16.12 8.09 3.03
C THR A 138 16.16 9.54 3.47
N GLU A 139 16.90 9.83 4.53
CA GLU A 139 17.13 11.18 5.06
C GLU A 139 18.52 11.20 5.70
N GLY A 140 19.28 12.30 5.54
CA GLY A 140 20.65 12.38 6.08
C GLY A 140 21.64 11.33 5.53
N GLY A 141 21.33 10.74 4.36
CA GLY A 141 22.14 9.67 3.75
C GLY A 141 21.87 8.27 4.30
N GLU A 142 20.94 8.12 5.25
CA GLU A 142 20.57 6.82 5.83
C GLU A 142 19.20 6.38 5.28
N THR A 143 19.14 5.16 4.74
CA THR A 143 17.88 4.54 4.28
C THR A 143 17.36 3.58 5.34
N ARG A 144 16.08 3.72 5.69
CA ARG A 144 15.36 2.81 6.60
C ARG A 144 14.06 2.33 5.97
N THR A 145 13.75 1.06 6.15
CA THR A 145 12.43 0.52 5.83
C THR A 145 11.45 0.92 6.93
N THR A 146 10.41 1.66 6.57
CA THR A 146 9.38 2.13 7.51
C THR A 146 8.15 1.23 7.51
N LEU A 147 7.97 0.44 6.45
CA LEU A 147 6.91 -0.56 6.34
C LEU A 147 7.37 -1.68 5.41
N GLU A 148 7.07 -2.93 5.77
CA GLU A 148 7.18 -4.09 4.90
C GLU A 148 6.00 -5.03 5.14
N VAL A 149 5.27 -5.40 4.08
CA VAL A 149 4.27 -6.46 4.16
C VAL A 149 5.00 -7.80 4.14
N VAL A 150 4.84 -8.57 5.22
CA VAL A 150 5.57 -9.82 5.43
C VAL A 150 4.73 -11.06 5.12
N ALA A 151 3.40 -10.94 5.15
CA ALA A 151 2.47 -11.98 4.74
C ALA A 151 1.16 -11.36 4.24
N VAL A 152 0.48 -12.05 3.33
CA VAL A 152 -0.87 -11.70 2.87
C VAL A 152 -1.70 -12.98 2.82
N SER A 153 -2.94 -12.92 3.31
CA SER A 153 -3.92 -14.01 3.27
C SER A 153 -5.31 -13.49 2.93
N GLY A 154 -6.27 -14.40 2.74
CA GLY A 154 -7.65 -14.03 2.39
C GLY A 154 -7.82 -13.52 0.96
N LEU A 155 -6.87 -13.82 0.07
CA LEU A 155 -6.99 -13.58 -1.37
C LEU A 155 -7.78 -14.72 -2.03
N PRO A 156 -8.68 -14.45 -2.98
CA PRO A 156 -9.43 -15.47 -3.69
C PRO A 156 -8.49 -16.33 -4.55
N GLY A 157 -8.53 -17.65 -4.38
CA GLY A 157 -7.92 -18.62 -5.29
C GLY A 157 -6.40 -18.80 -5.20
N ARG A 158 -5.80 -18.59 -4.03
CA ARG A 158 -4.41 -19.01 -3.75
C ARG A 158 -4.34 -20.13 -2.71
#